data_AF-A0A7X6TQM0-F1
#
_entry.id   AF-A0A7X6TQM0-F1
#
_cell.length_a   1.000
_cell.length_b   1.000
_cell.length_c   1.000
_cell.angle_alpha   90.00
_cell.angle_beta   90.00
_cell.angle_gamma   90.00
#
_symmetry.space_group_name_H-M   'P 1'
#
loop_
_entity.id
_entity.type
_entity.pdbx_description
1 polymer ?
#
loop_
_entity_poly.entity_id
_entity_poly.type
_entity_poly.pdbx_seq_one_letter_code
_entity_poly.pdbx_strand_id
1 'polypeptide(L)'
;MHILALVVTIFIISLYIMSIEAYLVLAIVLIIIGGLLYVNNPKLLVLIIICPILSFSSLTIYETHGELSELRVVKTYDQYLIAQRGFKRFQVAGEITQFKVGDILLGDLELEKISRNASGYLGKITINFPKRKQDYVSKMRRTRENLTQQVIGNYGFDRGSLMASLVLGYKEDLNKEREGTMKTMGIMHILSISGFHFALLEIALKKMKFGRRRFPVLGFYAIFVNSISGYRTILTLLYKIIGKLIKRDADLITGTFVALFIQGFISPYLIFHTGYLLTYLSTLGILLFNEKIGRSLIYLPSFLKDSISLTLAALSSSFLVILTFSPEF
;
A
#
# COMPACT_ATOMS: atom_id res chain seq x y z
N MET A 1 -1.29 8.43 22.44
CA MET A 1 -0.64 7.51 21.48
C MET A 1 -1.12 6.06 21.63
N HIS A 2 -1.19 5.50 22.85
CA HIS A 2 -1.49 4.07 23.07
C HIS A 2 -2.89 3.59 22.61
N ILE A 3 -3.94 4.39 22.80
CA ILE A 3 -5.32 3.95 22.50
C ILE A 3 -5.55 3.80 20.99
N LEU A 4 -5.14 4.77 20.16
CA LEU A 4 -5.30 4.67 18.71
C LEU A 4 -4.51 3.50 18.14
N ALA A 5 -3.25 3.32 18.57
CA ALA A 5 -2.43 2.20 18.13
C ALA A 5 -3.12 0.86 18.44
N LEU A 6 -3.67 0.72 19.65
CA LEU A 6 -4.44 -0.46 20.05
C LEU A 6 -5.69 -0.66 19.18
N VAL A 7 -6.51 0.39 18.98
CA VAL A 7 -7.71 0.37 18.12
C VAL A 7 -7.37 -0.14 16.73
N VAL A 8 -6.36 0.46 16.09
CA VAL A 8 -5.97 0.11 14.72
C VAL A 8 -5.39 -1.30 14.67
N THR A 9 -4.65 -1.73 15.69
CA THR A 9 -4.09 -3.10 15.74
C THR A 9 -5.20 -4.15 15.84
N ILE A 10 -6.15 -3.98 16.76
CA ILE A 10 -7.30 -4.90 16.91
C ILE A 10 -8.15 -4.88 15.64
N PHE A 11 -8.36 -3.71 15.03
CA PHE A 11 -9.04 -3.58 13.74
C PHE A 11 -8.34 -4.37 12.64
N ILE A 12 -7.03 -4.22 12.44
CA ILE A 12 -6.31 -4.95 11.38
C ILE A 12 -6.30 -6.47 11.63
N ILE A 13 -6.15 -6.91 12.88
CA ILE A 13 -6.22 -8.34 13.24
C ILE A 13 -7.61 -8.90 12.93
N SER A 14 -8.65 -8.16 13.35
CA SER A 14 -10.04 -8.55 13.12
C SER A 14 -10.34 -8.61 11.61
N LEU A 15 -9.88 -7.60 10.86
CA LEU A 15 -10.03 -7.53 9.41
C LEU A 15 -9.36 -8.71 8.70
N TYR A 16 -8.14 -9.06 9.10
CA TYR A 16 -7.40 -10.21 8.57
C TYR A 16 -8.19 -11.50 8.77
N ILE A 17 -8.58 -11.81 10.00
CA ILE A 17 -9.26 -13.07 10.34
C ILE A 17 -10.64 -13.16 9.66
N MET A 18 -11.39 -12.06 9.61
CA MET A 18 -12.71 -12.02 8.97
C MET A 18 -12.64 -12.16 7.45
N SER A 19 -11.59 -11.63 6.83
CA SER A 19 -11.42 -11.71 5.37
C SER A 19 -11.05 -13.11 4.85
N ILE A 20 -10.55 -13.99 5.73
CA ILE A 20 -10.36 -15.43 5.47
C ILE A 20 -11.49 -16.30 6.07
N GLU A 21 -12.58 -15.67 6.52
CA GLU A 21 -13.77 -16.33 7.08
C GLU A 21 -13.52 -17.21 8.32
N ALA A 22 -12.42 -17.00 9.05
CA ALA A 22 -12.03 -17.80 10.22
C ALA A 22 -12.63 -17.26 11.54
N TYR A 23 -13.97 -17.15 11.62
CA TYR A 23 -14.66 -16.51 12.75
C TYR A 23 -14.41 -17.16 14.13
N LEU A 24 -14.16 -18.47 14.18
CA LEU A 24 -13.80 -19.16 15.44
C LEU A 24 -12.45 -18.65 15.97
N VAL A 25 -11.47 -18.49 15.09
CA VAL A 25 -10.15 -17.95 15.44
C VAL A 25 -10.30 -16.51 15.95
N LEU A 26 -11.18 -15.72 15.34
CA LEU A 26 -11.45 -14.35 15.78
C LEU A 26 -11.96 -14.33 17.23
N ALA A 27 -12.92 -15.17 17.57
CA ALA A 27 -13.47 -15.25 18.93
C ALA A 27 -12.38 -15.58 19.96
N ILE A 28 -11.52 -16.57 19.65
CA ILE A 28 -10.40 -16.96 20.53
C ILE A 28 -9.42 -15.80 20.72
N VAL A 29 -9.01 -15.15 19.63
CA VAL A 29 -8.07 -14.02 19.68
C VAL A 29 -8.65 -12.85 20.48
N LEU A 30 -9.93 -12.53 20.30
CA LEU A 30 -10.61 -11.46 21.03
C LEU A 30 -10.74 -11.77 22.53
N ILE A 31 -10.95 -13.04 22.92
CA ILE A 31 -10.95 -13.46 24.32
C ILE A 31 -9.56 -13.25 24.95
N ILE A 32 -8.49 -13.64 24.26
CA ILE A 32 -7.11 -13.47 24.74
C ILE A 32 -6.78 -11.98 24.92
N ILE A 33 -7.07 -11.16 23.89
CA ILE A 33 -6.89 -9.71 23.95
C ILE A 33 -7.75 -9.11 25.08
N GLY A 34 -8.96 -9.62 25.28
CA GLY A 34 -9.85 -9.21 26.37
C GLY A 34 -9.33 -9.50 27.76
N GLY A 35 -8.78 -10.68 27.99
CA GLY A 35 -8.12 -11.01 29.25
C GLY A 35 -6.99 -10.02 29.55
N LEU A 36 -6.14 -9.73 28.56
CA LEU A 36 -5.04 -8.77 28.70
C LEU A 36 -5.52 -7.33 28.97
N LEU A 37 -6.60 -6.91 28.32
CA LEU A 37 -7.17 -5.57 28.53
C LEU A 37 -7.90 -5.44 29.86
N TYR A 38 -8.57 -6.48 30.34
CA TYR A 38 -9.25 -6.50 31.64
C TYR A 38 -8.26 -6.25 32.79
N VAL A 39 -7.10 -6.92 32.75
CA VAL A 39 -6.05 -6.77 33.76
C VAL A 39 -5.44 -5.36 33.77
N ASN A 40 -5.23 -4.77 32.59
CA ASN A 40 -4.55 -3.47 32.49
C ASN A 40 -5.50 -2.28 32.63
N ASN A 41 -6.62 -2.27 31.90
CA ASN A 41 -7.57 -1.16 31.82
C ASN A 41 -8.96 -1.64 31.34
N PRO A 42 -9.91 -1.97 32.24
CA PRO A 42 -11.19 -2.57 31.85
C PRO A 42 -12.06 -1.67 30.95
N LYS A 43 -11.87 -0.34 31.00
CA LYS A 43 -12.55 0.60 30.08
C LYS A 43 -12.22 0.33 28.60
N LEU A 44 -11.07 -0.28 28.30
CA LEU A 44 -10.66 -0.59 26.94
C LEU A 44 -11.33 -1.84 26.36
N LEU A 45 -12.08 -2.62 27.16
CA LEU A 45 -12.81 -3.80 26.68
C LEU A 45 -13.83 -3.48 25.58
N VAL A 46 -14.35 -2.24 25.57
CA VAL A 46 -15.23 -1.74 24.51
C VAL A 46 -14.61 -1.90 23.12
N LEU A 47 -13.28 -1.85 23.02
CA LEU A 47 -12.55 -2.00 21.74
C LEU A 47 -12.72 -3.38 21.12
N ILE A 48 -12.94 -4.42 21.91
CA ILE A 48 -13.15 -5.80 21.47
C ILE A 48 -14.48 -5.95 20.74
N ILE A 49 -15.41 -5.03 21.00
CA ILE A 49 -16.71 -4.98 20.31
C ILE A 49 -16.61 -4.02 19.11
N ILE A 50 -16.09 -2.80 19.32
CA ILE A 50 -16.06 -1.77 18.28
C ILE A 50 -15.15 -2.16 17.09
N CYS A 51 -13.96 -2.70 17.34
CA CYS A 51 -12.98 -2.93 16.27
C CYS A 51 -13.41 -4.05 15.29
N PRO A 52 -13.98 -5.19 15.75
CA PRO A 52 -14.57 -6.17 14.84
C PRO A 52 -15.76 -5.62 14.05
N ILE A 53 -16.61 -4.78 14.67
CA ILE A 53 -17.71 -4.13 13.95
C ILE A 53 -17.18 -3.24 12.83
N LEU A 54 -16.17 -2.40 13.11
CA LEU A 54 -15.53 -1.58 12.09
C LEU A 54 -14.92 -2.43 10.96
N SER A 55 -14.33 -3.57 11.31
CA SER A 55 -13.74 -4.50 10.34
C SER A 55 -14.81 -5.14 9.45
N PHE A 56 -15.92 -5.57 10.05
CA PHE A 56 -17.10 -6.06 9.34
C PHE A 56 -17.67 -5.01 8.40
N SER A 57 -17.84 -3.77 8.88
CA SER A 57 -18.33 -2.66 8.05
C SER A 57 -17.41 -2.39 6.87
N SER A 58 -16.09 -2.39 7.09
CA SER A 58 -15.11 -2.22 6.01
C SER A 58 -15.25 -3.29 4.92
N LEU A 59 -15.36 -4.57 5.30
CA LEU A 59 -15.56 -5.69 4.37
C LEU A 59 -16.88 -5.56 3.62
N THR A 60 -17.98 -5.33 4.34
CA THR A 60 -19.32 -5.20 3.74
C THR A 60 -19.41 -4.02 2.77
N ILE A 61 -18.84 -2.87 3.11
CA ILE A 61 -18.77 -1.70 2.20
C ILE A 61 -17.94 -2.04 0.95
N TYR A 62 -16.82 -2.74 1.12
CA TYR A 62 -15.98 -3.14 0.01
C TYR A 62 -16.68 -4.15 -0.91
N GLU A 63 -17.49 -5.06 -0.38
CA GLU A 63 -18.22 -6.07 -1.17
C GLU A 63 -19.48 -5.54 -1.84
N THR A 64 -20.15 -4.57 -1.22
CA THR A 64 -21.41 -4.03 -1.75
C THR A 64 -21.19 -3.26 -3.04
N HIS A 65 -21.42 -3.88 -4.19
CA HIS A 65 -21.33 -3.22 -5.50
C HIS A 65 -22.71 -2.78 -5.99
N GLY A 66 -22.82 -1.54 -6.47
CA GLY A 66 -23.94 -1.13 -7.33
C GLY A 66 -23.73 -1.61 -8.77
N GLU A 67 -24.63 -1.26 -9.68
CA GLU A 67 -24.54 -1.60 -11.10
C GLU A 67 -23.16 -1.28 -11.68
N LEU A 68 -22.45 -2.32 -12.13
CA LEU A 68 -21.13 -2.22 -12.73
C LEU A 68 -21.29 -1.76 -14.17
N SER A 69 -21.14 -0.47 -14.42
CA SER A 69 -21.21 0.12 -15.76
C SER A 69 -19.85 0.60 -16.28
N GLU A 70 -18.92 0.92 -15.38
CA GLU A 70 -17.57 1.38 -15.73
C GLU A 70 -16.50 0.67 -14.87
N LEU A 71 -15.50 0.08 -15.54
CA LEU A 71 -14.35 -0.53 -14.88
C LEU A 71 -13.04 -0.03 -15.50
N ARG A 72 -12.07 0.36 -14.68
CA ARG A 72 -10.77 0.79 -15.17
C ARG A 72 -9.77 -0.34 -15.21
N VAL A 73 -9.08 -0.51 -16.33
CA VAL A 73 -7.97 -1.46 -16.46
C VAL A 73 -6.77 -1.02 -15.61
N VAL A 74 -6.32 -1.90 -14.72
CA VAL A 74 -5.17 -1.68 -13.84
C VAL A 74 -3.95 -2.48 -14.30
N LYS A 75 -4.17 -3.72 -14.73
CA LYS A 75 -3.13 -4.61 -15.28
C LYS A 75 -3.71 -5.47 -16.39
N THR A 76 -2.85 -5.86 -17.31
CA THR A 76 -3.18 -6.76 -18.42
C THR A 76 -2.26 -7.98 -18.36
N TYR A 77 -2.84 -9.17 -18.48
CA TYR A 77 -2.14 -10.44 -18.67
C TYR A 77 -2.63 -11.07 -19.98
N ASP A 78 -1.93 -12.11 -20.44
CA ASP A 78 -2.23 -12.75 -21.72
C ASP A 78 -3.66 -13.32 -21.81
N GLN A 79 -4.19 -13.82 -20.69
CA GLN A 79 -5.49 -14.50 -20.63
C GLN A 79 -6.58 -13.74 -19.88
N TYR A 80 -6.22 -12.72 -19.11
CA TYR A 80 -7.17 -11.93 -18.31
C TYR A 80 -6.64 -10.52 -18.07
N LEU A 81 -7.52 -9.55 -17.82
CA LEU A 81 -7.11 -8.26 -17.26
C LEU A 81 -7.61 -8.11 -15.82
N ILE A 82 -6.95 -7.26 -15.06
CA ILE A 82 -7.44 -6.82 -13.75
C ILE A 82 -8.04 -5.44 -13.95
N ALA A 83 -9.33 -5.32 -13.66
CA ALA A 83 -10.03 -4.05 -13.67
C ALA A 83 -10.45 -3.62 -12.26
N GLN A 84 -10.67 -2.33 -12.08
CA GLN A 84 -10.97 -1.73 -10.79
C GLN A 84 -12.04 -0.64 -10.92
N ARG A 85 -12.96 -0.60 -9.94
CA ARG A 85 -13.89 0.51 -9.73
C ARG A 85 -13.67 1.07 -8.32
N GLY A 86 -13.22 2.32 -8.24
CA GLY A 86 -12.76 2.89 -6.96
C GLY A 86 -11.61 2.05 -6.40
N PHE A 87 -11.81 1.43 -5.25
CA PHE A 87 -10.84 0.53 -4.62
C PHE A 87 -11.07 -0.95 -4.93
N LYS A 88 -12.24 -1.31 -5.48
CA LYS A 88 -12.71 -2.68 -5.70
C LYS A 88 -12.10 -3.29 -6.95
N ARG A 89 -11.52 -4.49 -6.83
CA ARG A 89 -10.83 -5.18 -7.93
C ARG A 89 -11.64 -6.36 -8.45
N PHE A 90 -11.56 -6.55 -9.76
CA PHE A 90 -12.25 -7.61 -10.50
C PHE A 90 -11.29 -8.23 -11.50
N GLN A 91 -11.41 -9.54 -11.69
CA GLN A 91 -10.73 -10.25 -12.77
C GLN A 91 -11.65 -10.25 -13.98
N VAL A 92 -11.16 -9.87 -15.14
CA VAL A 92 -11.96 -9.80 -16.36
C VAL A 92 -11.38 -10.73 -17.41
N ALA A 93 -12.22 -11.59 -17.98
CA ALA A 93 -11.87 -12.49 -19.08
C ALA A 93 -12.72 -12.16 -20.33
N GLY A 94 -12.19 -12.40 -21.54
CA GLY A 94 -12.91 -12.13 -22.80
C GLY A 94 -11.99 -11.72 -23.97
N GLU A 95 -12.49 -10.87 -24.88
CA GLU A 95 -11.67 -10.24 -25.93
C GLU A 95 -10.89 -9.02 -25.37
N ILE A 96 -9.69 -9.29 -24.87
CA ILE A 96 -8.96 -8.37 -23.99
C ILE A 96 -7.84 -7.60 -24.69
N THR A 97 -7.38 -8.10 -25.84
CA THR A 97 -6.16 -7.66 -26.54
C THR A 97 -6.18 -6.19 -26.98
N GLN A 98 -7.37 -5.58 -27.10
CA GLN A 98 -7.55 -4.20 -27.50
C GLN A 98 -7.39 -3.16 -26.36
N PHE A 99 -7.33 -3.60 -25.10
CA PHE A 99 -7.31 -2.70 -23.95
C PHE A 99 -5.92 -2.50 -23.38
N LYS A 100 -5.60 -1.26 -23.05
CA LYS A 100 -4.34 -0.89 -22.38
C LYS A 100 -4.59 -0.47 -20.95
N VAL A 101 -3.55 -0.53 -20.13
CA VAL A 101 -3.60 -0.07 -18.74
C VAL A 101 -4.05 1.39 -18.69
N GLY A 102 -5.01 1.67 -17.80
CA GLY A 102 -5.64 2.97 -17.63
C GLY A 102 -6.96 3.17 -18.37
N ASP A 103 -7.27 2.38 -19.40
CA ASP A 103 -8.54 2.47 -20.14
C ASP A 103 -9.76 2.17 -19.25
N ILE A 104 -10.92 2.73 -19.61
CA ILE A 104 -12.20 2.44 -18.97
C ILE A 104 -13.02 1.53 -19.90
N LEU A 105 -13.39 0.37 -19.38
CA LEU A 105 -14.29 -0.61 -19.96
C LEU A 105 -15.72 -0.20 -19.63
N LEU A 106 -16.56 -0.13 -20.66
CA LEU A 106 -17.99 0.10 -20.60
C LEU A 106 -18.71 -1.07 -21.25
N GLY A 107 -19.67 -1.68 -20.58
CA GLY A 107 -20.44 -2.79 -21.14
C GLY A 107 -21.35 -3.41 -20.11
N ASP A 108 -22.12 -4.41 -20.55
CA ASP A 108 -22.90 -5.25 -19.64
C ASP A 108 -21.93 -6.23 -18.97
N LEU A 109 -21.78 -6.06 -17.65
CA LEU A 109 -20.81 -6.79 -16.85
C LEU A 109 -21.55 -7.86 -16.04
N GLU A 110 -21.47 -9.10 -16.51
CA GLU A 110 -21.96 -10.25 -15.75
C GLU A 110 -20.89 -10.64 -14.72
N LEU A 111 -21.26 -10.52 -13.44
CA LEU A 111 -20.36 -10.82 -12.33
C LEU A 111 -20.60 -12.22 -11.79
N GLU A 112 -19.60 -13.07 -11.93
CA GLU A 112 -19.50 -14.33 -11.21
C GLU A 112 -18.80 -14.07 -9.87
N LYS A 113 -19.54 -14.16 -8.76
CA LYS A 113 -18.98 -13.94 -7.42
C LYS A 113 -17.97 -15.04 -7.09
N ILE A 114 -16.79 -14.63 -6.63
CA ILE A 114 -15.81 -15.54 -6.04
C ILE A 114 -15.96 -15.48 -4.52
N SER A 115 -15.75 -16.61 -3.84
CA SER A 115 -15.68 -16.64 -2.37
C SER A 115 -14.61 -15.68 -1.84
N ARG A 116 -14.79 -15.16 -0.62
CA ARG A 116 -13.78 -14.30 0.02
C ARG A 116 -12.45 -15.05 0.08
N ASN A 117 -11.41 -14.42 -0.44
CA ASN A 117 -10.07 -14.96 -0.41
C ASN A 117 -9.06 -13.84 -0.14
N ALA A 118 -7.83 -14.21 0.21
CA ALA A 118 -6.75 -13.26 0.48
C ALA A 118 -6.39 -12.38 -0.74
N SER A 119 -6.87 -12.72 -1.95
CA SER A 119 -6.60 -11.96 -3.17
C SER A 119 -7.42 -10.68 -3.30
N GLY A 120 -8.58 -10.60 -2.62
CA GLY A 120 -9.44 -9.41 -2.58
C GLY A 120 -10.16 -9.08 -3.88
N TYR A 121 -10.23 -10.03 -4.82
CA TYR A 121 -11.06 -9.92 -6.02
C TYR A 121 -12.51 -10.24 -5.66
N LEU A 122 -13.44 -9.35 -6.05
CA LEU A 122 -14.87 -9.52 -5.76
C LEU A 122 -15.57 -10.50 -6.71
N GLY A 123 -14.96 -10.78 -7.86
CA GLY A 123 -15.57 -11.65 -8.86
C GLY A 123 -14.77 -11.72 -10.16
N LYS A 124 -15.13 -12.70 -10.98
CA LYS A 124 -14.79 -12.74 -12.40
C LYS A 124 -15.89 -12.03 -13.18
N ILE A 125 -15.49 -11.28 -14.20
CA ILE A 125 -16.39 -10.57 -15.08
C ILE A 125 -16.13 -11.02 -16.50
N THR A 126 -17.18 -11.51 -17.15
CA THR A 126 -17.17 -11.80 -18.58
C THR A 126 -17.76 -10.59 -19.28
N ILE A 127 -17.04 -10.04 -20.26
CA ILE A 127 -17.53 -8.88 -21.01
C ILE A 127 -17.84 -9.27 -22.44
N ASN A 128 -19.07 -8.98 -22.85
CA ASN A 128 -19.49 -9.07 -24.23
C ASN A 128 -19.48 -7.65 -24.84
N PHE A 129 -18.73 -7.46 -25.93
CA PHE A 129 -18.64 -6.19 -26.68
C PHE A 129 -18.28 -4.93 -25.87
N PRO A 130 -17.09 -4.89 -25.21
CA PRO A 130 -16.69 -3.75 -24.40
C PRO A 130 -16.46 -2.48 -25.24
N LYS A 131 -17.13 -1.38 -24.86
CA LYS A 131 -16.82 -0.02 -25.32
C LYS A 131 -15.66 0.56 -24.52
N ARG A 132 -14.82 1.35 -25.18
CA ARG A 132 -13.64 1.99 -24.58
C ARG A 132 -13.86 3.46 -24.31
N LYS A 133 -13.57 3.91 -23.09
CA LYS A 133 -13.54 5.33 -22.69
C LYS A 133 -12.17 5.69 -22.10
N GLN A 134 -11.76 6.95 -22.29
CA GLN A 134 -10.50 7.49 -21.79
C GLN A 134 -10.75 8.79 -21.05
N ASP A 135 -10.06 8.97 -19.94
CA ASP A 135 -10.12 10.17 -19.10
C ASP A 135 -8.71 10.69 -18.75
N TYR A 136 -8.63 11.71 -17.89
CA TYR A 136 -7.34 12.28 -17.47
C TYR A 136 -6.43 11.28 -16.75
N VAL A 137 -7.01 10.37 -15.95
CA VAL A 137 -6.24 9.31 -15.28
C VAL A 137 -5.69 8.31 -16.31
N SER A 138 -6.45 8.01 -17.36
CA SER A 138 -6.01 7.18 -18.49
C SER A 138 -4.82 7.83 -19.19
N LYS A 139 -4.92 9.14 -19.49
CA LYS A 139 -3.83 9.92 -20.09
C LYS A 139 -2.58 9.92 -19.21
N MET A 140 -2.74 10.11 -17.91
CA MET A 140 -1.63 10.10 -16.95
C MET A 140 -0.93 8.74 -16.92
N ARG A 141 -1.69 7.63 -16.85
CA ARG A 141 -1.13 6.27 -16.86
C ARG A 141 -0.39 5.95 -18.15
N ARG A 142 -0.95 6.35 -19.30
CA ARG A 142 -0.26 6.24 -20.59
C ARG A 142 0.99 7.07 -20.68
N THR A 143 0.97 8.29 -20.12
CA THR A 143 2.16 9.13 -20.07
C THR A 143 3.26 8.44 -19.27
N ARG A 144 2.90 7.83 -18.13
CA ARG A 144 3.85 7.02 -17.35
C ARG A 144 4.39 5.84 -18.15
N GLU A 145 3.54 5.08 -18.84
CA GLU A 145 3.97 3.97 -19.71
C GLU A 145 4.90 4.44 -20.83
N ASN A 146 4.56 5.54 -21.51
CA ASN A 146 5.40 6.11 -22.55
C ASN A 146 6.76 6.54 -22.01
N LEU A 147 6.81 7.18 -20.83
CA LEU A 147 8.06 7.54 -20.17
C LEU A 147 8.87 6.30 -19.79
N THR A 148 8.22 5.25 -19.28
CA THR A 148 8.87 3.96 -19.00
C THR A 148 9.52 3.41 -20.27
N GLN A 149 8.79 3.37 -21.38
CA GLN A 149 9.31 2.84 -22.64
C GLN A 149 10.44 3.71 -23.22
N GLN A 150 10.38 5.04 -23.05
CA GLN A 150 11.48 5.93 -23.43
C GLN A 150 12.74 5.69 -22.59
N VAL A 151 12.60 5.51 -21.27
CA VAL A 151 13.73 5.20 -20.38
C VAL A 151 14.34 3.85 -20.76
N ILE A 152 13.50 2.84 -21.02
CA ILE A 152 13.94 1.51 -21.47
C ILE A 152 14.66 1.60 -22.82
N GLY A 153 14.09 2.31 -23.79
CA GLY A 153 14.68 2.49 -25.11
C GLY A 153 16.03 3.21 -25.07
N ASN A 154 16.18 4.23 -24.23
CA ASN A 154 17.39 5.05 -24.15
C ASN A 154 18.55 4.37 -23.41
N TYR A 155 18.25 3.55 -22.39
CA TYR A 155 19.28 2.96 -21.52
C TYR A 155 19.40 1.43 -21.69
N GLY A 156 18.68 0.85 -22.65
CA GLY A 156 18.56 -0.59 -22.85
C GLY A 156 17.65 -1.25 -21.81
N PHE A 157 17.09 -2.41 -22.16
CA PHE A 157 16.13 -3.14 -21.33
C PHE A 157 16.61 -3.33 -19.88
N ASP A 158 17.85 -3.77 -19.72
CA ASP A 158 18.43 -4.13 -18.43
C ASP A 158 18.56 -2.96 -17.45
N ARG A 159 19.13 -1.83 -17.88
CA ARG A 159 19.34 -0.65 -17.01
C ARG A 159 18.11 0.22 -16.97
N GLY A 160 17.44 0.38 -18.12
CA GLY A 160 16.25 1.20 -18.24
C GLY A 160 15.06 0.64 -17.47
N SER A 161 14.84 -0.69 -17.45
CA SER A 161 13.77 -1.29 -16.63
C SER A 161 14.00 -1.03 -15.14
N LEU A 162 15.23 -1.19 -14.65
CA LEU A 162 15.59 -0.90 -13.26
C LEU A 162 15.41 0.58 -12.90
N MET A 163 15.84 1.50 -13.78
CA MET A 163 15.61 2.94 -13.58
C MET A 163 14.12 3.29 -13.58
N ALA A 164 13.35 2.71 -14.51
CA ALA A 164 11.90 2.89 -14.56
C ALA A 164 11.21 2.29 -13.31
N SER A 165 11.70 1.19 -12.76
CA SER A 165 11.20 0.62 -11.50
C SER A 165 11.39 1.57 -10.32
N LEU A 166 12.58 2.14 -10.19
CA LEU A 166 12.92 3.05 -9.08
C LEU A 166 12.17 4.39 -9.17
N VAL A 167 12.02 4.95 -10.37
CA VAL A 167 11.45 6.31 -10.54
C VAL A 167 9.96 6.30 -10.87
N LEU A 168 9.52 5.38 -11.72
CA LEU A 168 8.14 5.33 -12.24
C LEU A 168 7.31 4.20 -11.60
N GLY A 169 7.95 3.34 -10.82
CA GLY A 169 7.29 2.21 -10.16
C GLY A 169 6.95 1.10 -11.14
N TYR A 170 7.69 1.00 -12.24
CA TYR A 170 7.58 -0.10 -13.20
C TYR A 170 7.91 -1.44 -12.52
N LYS A 171 7.08 -2.45 -12.72
CA LYS A 171 7.23 -3.77 -12.10
C LYS A 171 7.05 -4.93 -13.07
N GLU A 172 6.70 -4.60 -14.31
CA GLU A 172 6.48 -5.57 -15.37
C GLU A 172 7.82 -5.75 -16.08
N ASP A 173 8.15 -6.94 -16.57
CA ASP A 173 9.35 -7.22 -17.37
C ASP A 173 10.68 -6.72 -16.80
N LEU A 174 10.98 -7.07 -15.55
CA LEU A 174 12.37 -7.06 -15.09
C LEU A 174 13.09 -8.30 -15.62
N ASN A 175 14.39 -8.18 -15.93
CA ASN A 175 15.22 -9.33 -16.25
C ASN A 175 15.14 -10.35 -15.10
N LYS A 176 14.55 -11.54 -15.37
CA LYS A 176 14.27 -12.58 -14.37
C LYS A 176 15.52 -13.05 -13.64
N GLU A 177 16.68 -13.08 -14.30
CA GLU A 177 17.94 -13.47 -13.70
C GLU A 177 18.39 -12.46 -12.64
N ARG A 178 18.25 -11.15 -12.93
CA ARG A 178 18.52 -10.09 -11.97
C ARG A 178 17.51 -10.06 -10.85
N GLU A 179 16.24 -10.25 -11.17
CA GLU A 179 15.19 -10.35 -10.17
C GLU A 179 15.49 -11.50 -9.20
N GLY A 180 15.88 -12.68 -9.72
CA GLY A 180 16.34 -13.81 -8.93
C GLY A 180 17.55 -13.45 -8.05
N THR A 181 18.57 -12.81 -8.63
CA THR A 181 19.76 -12.38 -7.90
C THR A 181 19.42 -11.40 -6.76
N MET A 182 18.59 -10.40 -7.05
CA MET A 182 18.13 -9.42 -6.05
C MET A 182 17.22 -10.05 -4.99
N LYS A 183 16.47 -11.11 -5.34
CA LYS A 183 15.70 -11.93 -4.39
C LYS A 183 16.65 -12.65 -3.44
N THR A 184 17.63 -13.37 -3.98
CA THR A 184 18.62 -14.12 -3.19
C THR A 184 19.43 -13.19 -2.29
N MET A 185 19.76 -11.98 -2.74
CA MET A 185 20.44 -10.96 -1.93
C MET A 185 19.52 -10.23 -0.93
N GLY A 186 18.21 -10.48 -0.96
CA GLY A 186 17.23 -9.82 -0.07
C GLY A 186 16.95 -8.34 -0.40
N ILE A 187 17.40 -7.83 -1.54
CA ILE A 187 17.33 -6.41 -1.93
C ILE A 187 16.18 -6.07 -2.89
N MET A 188 15.31 -7.03 -3.21
CA MET A 188 14.13 -6.82 -4.08
C MET A 188 13.22 -5.68 -3.66
N HIS A 189 13.09 -5.44 -2.37
CA HIS A 189 12.20 -4.43 -1.82
C HIS A 189 12.55 -3.00 -2.31
N ILE A 190 13.81 -2.77 -2.72
CA ILE A 190 14.31 -1.50 -3.26
C ILE A 190 13.63 -1.16 -4.60
N LEU A 191 13.25 -2.16 -5.39
CA LEU A 191 12.59 -1.96 -6.69
C LEU A 191 11.17 -1.40 -6.59
N SER A 192 10.65 -1.26 -5.37
CA SER A 192 9.35 -0.64 -5.13
C SER A 192 9.51 0.82 -4.70
N ILE A 193 8.63 1.69 -5.19
CA ILE A 193 8.59 3.08 -4.73
C ILE A 193 8.18 3.13 -3.26
N SER A 194 9.18 3.45 -2.44
CA SER A 194 9.13 3.53 -0.99
C SER A 194 9.02 4.97 -0.49
N GLY A 195 8.88 5.14 0.82
CA GLY A 195 8.87 6.46 1.47
C GLY A 195 10.17 7.24 1.30
N PHE A 196 11.28 6.54 1.02
CA PHE A 196 12.56 7.17 0.70
C PHE A 196 12.48 8.03 -0.56
N HIS A 197 11.81 7.56 -1.61
CA HIS A 197 11.63 8.33 -2.85
C HIS A 197 10.85 9.63 -2.61
N PHE A 198 9.83 9.58 -1.74
CA PHE A 198 9.07 10.76 -1.33
C PHE A 198 9.90 11.72 -0.47
N ALA A 199 10.73 11.19 0.43
CA ALA A 199 11.64 12.00 1.24
C ALA A 199 12.69 12.71 0.36
N LEU A 200 13.28 12.00 -0.60
CA LEU A 200 14.25 12.55 -1.54
C LEU A 200 13.61 13.67 -2.38
N LEU A 201 12.41 13.44 -2.92
CA LEU A 201 11.67 14.45 -3.65
C LEU A 201 11.34 15.67 -2.77
N GLU A 202 10.94 15.46 -1.51
CA GLU A 202 10.69 16.56 -0.58
C GLU A 202 11.97 17.39 -0.33
N ILE A 203 13.12 16.74 -0.14
CA ILE A 203 14.42 17.40 0.06
C ILE A 203 14.81 18.21 -1.18
N ALA A 204 14.66 17.64 -2.38
CA ALA A 204 14.94 18.33 -3.63
C ALA A 204 14.07 19.59 -3.78
N LEU A 205 12.76 19.46 -3.57
CA LEU A 205 11.82 20.59 -3.64
C LEU A 205 12.10 21.67 -2.57
N LYS A 206 12.57 21.26 -1.38
CA LYS A 206 13.04 22.19 -0.34
C LYS A 206 14.26 22.98 -0.82
N LYS A 207 15.27 22.32 -1.40
CA LYS A 207 16.47 22.98 -1.94
C LYS A 207 16.12 23.95 -3.08
N MET A 208 15.14 23.60 -3.91
CA MET A 208 14.60 24.46 -4.98
C MET A 208 13.68 25.57 -4.46
N LYS A 209 13.54 25.76 -3.14
CA LYS A 209 12.72 26.81 -2.52
C LYS A 209 11.23 26.79 -2.90
N PHE A 210 10.65 25.61 -3.19
CA PHE A 210 9.23 25.48 -3.53
C PHE A 210 8.26 25.82 -2.37
N GLY A 211 8.77 26.02 -1.14
CA GLY A 211 7.95 26.42 0.01
C GLY A 211 6.76 25.48 0.24
N ARG A 212 5.54 26.03 0.35
CA ARG A 212 4.30 25.25 0.51
C ARG A 212 3.84 24.56 -0.79
N ARG A 213 4.34 24.99 -1.97
CA ARG A 213 3.99 24.39 -3.27
C ARG A 213 4.54 22.96 -3.43
N ARG A 214 5.44 22.52 -2.55
CA ARG A 214 5.96 21.14 -2.55
C ARG A 214 4.88 20.08 -2.23
N PHE A 215 3.87 20.43 -1.43
CA PHE A 215 2.84 19.49 -1.01
C PHE A 215 1.94 18.99 -2.15
N PRO A 216 1.38 19.86 -3.03
CA PRO A 216 0.64 19.39 -4.19
C PRO A 216 1.52 18.61 -5.17
N VAL A 217 2.82 18.93 -5.30
CA VAL A 217 3.76 18.15 -6.14
C VAL A 217 3.95 16.73 -5.60
N LEU A 218 4.15 16.57 -4.29
CA LEU A 218 4.22 15.25 -3.65
C LEU A 218 2.91 14.47 -3.81
N GLY A 219 1.76 15.15 -3.68
CA GLY A 219 0.45 14.55 -3.91
C GLY A 219 0.27 14.06 -5.34
N PHE A 220 0.65 14.90 -6.32
CA PHE A 220 0.63 14.53 -7.74
C PHE A 220 1.54 13.35 -8.01
N TYR A 221 2.78 13.34 -7.49
CA TYR A 221 3.70 12.23 -7.66
C TYR A 221 3.16 10.91 -7.07
N ALA A 222 2.51 10.96 -5.91
CA ALA A 222 1.87 9.79 -5.32
C ALA A 222 0.71 9.24 -6.17
N ILE A 223 -0.11 10.12 -6.77
CA ILE A 223 -1.18 9.71 -7.69
C ILE A 223 -0.59 9.17 -9.01
N PHE A 224 0.44 9.82 -9.51
CA PHE A 224 1.15 9.45 -10.75
C PHE A 224 1.77 8.05 -10.67
N VAL A 225 2.46 7.78 -9.57
CA VAL A 225 3.06 6.47 -9.29
C VAL A 225 2.01 5.44 -8.87
N ASN A 226 0.96 5.88 -8.17
CA ASN A 226 -0.07 5.01 -7.59
C ASN A 226 0.50 3.97 -6.61
N SER A 227 1.33 4.40 -5.64
CA SER A 227 1.97 3.52 -4.66
C SER A 227 1.36 3.63 -3.25
N ILE A 228 1.35 2.51 -2.52
CA ILE A 228 0.89 2.44 -1.13
C ILE A 228 1.67 3.43 -0.24
N SER A 229 2.99 3.50 -0.43
CA SER A 229 3.86 4.42 0.31
C SER A 229 3.58 5.89 -0.01
N GLY A 230 3.23 6.21 -1.25
CA GLY A 230 2.81 7.55 -1.65
C GLY A 230 1.52 7.97 -0.97
N TYR A 231 0.50 7.11 -1.00
CA TYR A 231 -0.77 7.37 -0.32
C TYR A 231 -0.60 7.52 1.19
N ARG A 232 0.21 6.68 1.85
CA ARG A 232 0.57 6.89 3.27
C ARG A 232 1.15 8.29 3.49
N THR A 233 2.09 8.70 2.64
CA THR A 233 2.74 10.01 2.74
C THR A 233 1.72 11.16 2.64
N ILE A 234 0.79 11.08 1.68
CA ILE A 234 -0.31 12.06 1.57
C ILE A 234 -1.17 12.06 2.83
N LEU A 235 -1.60 10.89 3.32
CA LEU A 235 -2.49 10.79 4.48
C LEU A 235 -1.85 11.33 5.75
N THR A 236 -0.59 10.97 6.03
CA THR A 236 0.16 11.50 7.18
C THR A 236 0.40 13.02 7.05
N LEU A 237 0.61 13.53 5.83
CA LEU A 237 0.71 14.97 5.59
C LEU A 237 -0.62 15.69 5.84
N LEU A 238 -1.73 15.16 5.33
CA LEU A 238 -3.07 15.71 5.57
C LEU A 238 -3.39 15.74 7.06
N TYR A 239 -3.08 14.66 7.79
CA TYR A 239 -3.20 14.61 9.24
C TYR A 239 -2.42 15.75 9.91
N LYS A 240 -1.17 16.00 9.49
CA LYS A 240 -0.36 17.09 10.02
C LYS A 240 -0.94 18.48 9.73
N ILE A 241 -1.49 18.69 8.53
CA ILE A 241 -2.14 19.94 8.15
C ILE A 241 -3.39 20.17 9.00
N ILE A 242 -4.25 19.16 9.14
CA ILE A 242 -5.47 19.22 9.96
C ILE A 242 -5.11 19.52 11.41
N GLY A 243 -4.11 18.83 11.98
CA GLY A 243 -3.62 19.08 13.34
C GLY A 243 -3.23 20.55 13.55
N LYS A 244 -2.49 21.13 12.60
CA LYS A 244 -2.13 22.55 12.64
C LYS A 244 -3.35 23.47 12.58
N LEU A 245 -4.35 23.16 11.77
CA LEU A 245 -5.58 23.95 11.66
C LEU A 245 -6.37 23.95 12.97
N ILE A 246 -6.46 22.81 13.64
CA ILE A 246 -7.13 22.68 14.95
C ILE A 246 -6.22 23.03 16.14
N LYS A 247 -5.04 23.61 15.87
CA LYS A 247 -4.03 24.01 16.88
C LYS A 247 -3.63 22.87 17.82
N ARG A 248 -3.49 21.65 17.28
CA ARG A 248 -2.97 20.48 18.01
C ARG A 248 -1.63 20.03 17.43
N ASP A 249 -0.76 19.56 18.31
CA ASP A 249 0.49 18.95 17.91
C ASP A 249 0.23 17.59 17.26
N ALA A 250 0.44 17.54 15.95
CA ALA A 250 0.30 16.33 15.15
C ALA A 250 1.59 15.50 15.23
N ASP A 251 1.51 14.37 15.92
CA ASP A 251 2.58 13.39 16.03
C ASP A 251 2.64 12.44 14.82
N LEU A 252 3.85 12.09 14.39
CA LEU A 252 4.12 11.26 13.20
C LEU A 252 3.67 9.80 13.40
N ILE A 253 3.80 9.25 14.60
CA ILE A 253 3.38 7.87 14.90
C ILE A 253 1.85 7.79 14.79
N THR A 254 1.15 8.74 15.39
CA THR A 254 -0.31 8.85 15.33
C THR A 254 -0.77 9.04 13.88
N GLY A 255 -0.14 9.92 13.11
CA GLY A 255 -0.44 10.10 11.69
C GLY A 255 -0.17 8.85 10.83
N THR A 256 0.75 7.99 11.25
CA THR A 256 1.02 6.69 10.59
C THR A 256 -0.09 5.69 10.89
N PHE A 257 -0.57 5.60 12.14
CA PHE A 257 -1.71 4.75 12.49
C PHE A 257 -3.02 5.22 11.85
N VAL A 258 -3.24 6.54 11.72
CA VAL A 258 -4.38 7.08 10.97
C VAL A 258 -4.32 6.67 9.50
N ALA A 259 -3.16 6.79 8.86
CA ALA A 259 -2.99 6.38 7.47
C ALA A 259 -3.22 4.86 7.29
N LEU A 260 -2.67 4.04 8.22
CA LEU A 260 -2.88 2.60 8.27
C LEU A 260 -4.37 2.26 8.37
N PHE A 261 -5.08 2.88 9.31
CA PHE A 261 -6.51 2.68 9.46
C PHE A 261 -7.30 3.07 8.21
N ILE A 262 -7.08 4.26 7.65
CA ILE A 262 -7.84 4.76 6.50
C ILE A 262 -7.64 3.85 5.29
N GLN A 263 -6.40 3.45 4.98
CA GLN A 263 -6.14 2.58 3.84
C GLN A 263 -6.73 1.18 4.04
N GLY A 264 -6.56 0.59 5.23
CA GLY A 264 -7.17 -0.70 5.57
C GLY A 264 -8.69 -0.65 5.53
N PHE A 265 -9.30 0.44 6.01
CA PHE A 265 -10.76 0.57 6.02
C PHE A 265 -11.35 0.73 4.61
N ILE A 266 -10.70 1.51 3.76
CA ILE A 266 -11.16 1.78 2.38
C ILE A 266 -10.95 0.56 1.47
N SER A 267 -9.85 -0.17 1.66
CA SER A 267 -9.48 -1.31 0.84
C SER A 267 -8.96 -2.44 1.74
N PRO A 268 -9.85 -3.24 2.34
CA PRO A 268 -9.51 -4.18 3.40
C PRO A 268 -8.47 -5.22 3.00
N TYR A 269 -8.49 -5.66 1.74
CA TYR A 269 -7.52 -6.62 1.22
C TYR A 269 -6.10 -6.03 1.03
N LEU A 270 -5.87 -4.74 1.32
CA LEU A 270 -4.52 -4.18 1.40
C LEU A 270 -3.65 -4.84 2.46
N ILE A 271 -4.25 -5.40 3.52
CA ILE A 271 -3.51 -6.07 4.60
C ILE A 271 -2.74 -7.31 4.12
N PHE A 272 -3.17 -7.94 3.02
CA PHE A 272 -2.48 -9.08 2.41
C PHE A 272 -1.37 -8.66 1.45
N HIS A 273 -1.32 -7.39 1.06
CA HIS A 273 -0.27 -6.90 0.17
C HIS A 273 1.02 -6.64 0.93
N THR A 274 2.10 -7.32 0.54
CA THR A 274 3.46 -7.14 1.09
C THR A 274 3.88 -5.68 1.17
N GLY A 275 3.60 -4.90 0.11
CA GLY A 275 3.94 -3.49 0.06
C GLY A 275 3.25 -2.65 1.13
N TYR A 276 2.07 -3.06 1.59
CA TYR A 276 1.35 -2.42 2.70
C TYR A 276 2.02 -2.74 4.03
N LEU A 277 2.23 -4.02 4.33
CA LEU A 277 2.88 -4.48 5.55
C LEU A 277 4.27 -3.85 5.71
N LEU A 278 5.11 -3.95 4.68
CA LEU A 278 6.45 -3.36 4.67
C LEU A 278 6.39 -1.84 4.84
N THR A 279 5.49 -1.15 4.14
CA THR A 279 5.37 0.32 4.24
C THR A 279 5.10 0.76 5.68
N TYR A 280 4.15 0.13 6.36
CA TYR A 280 3.75 0.55 7.71
C TYR A 280 4.71 0.05 8.78
N LEU A 281 5.12 -1.22 8.73
CA LEU A 281 6.04 -1.79 9.71
C LEU A 281 7.40 -1.12 9.65
N SER A 282 7.98 -0.92 8.47
CA SER A 282 9.27 -0.23 8.37
C SER A 282 9.16 1.23 8.84
N THR A 283 8.06 1.93 8.53
CA THR A 283 7.85 3.30 9.03
C THR A 283 7.74 3.34 10.55
N LEU A 284 6.94 2.45 11.16
CA LEU A 284 6.79 2.37 12.61
C LEU A 284 8.12 1.99 13.28
N GLY A 285 8.86 1.03 12.71
CA GLY A 285 10.17 0.63 13.20
C GLY A 285 11.15 1.80 13.22
N ILE A 286 11.23 2.57 12.12
CA ILE A 286 12.03 3.80 12.06
C ILE A 286 11.61 4.80 13.14
N LEU A 287 10.31 5.09 13.26
CA LEU A 287 9.82 6.09 14.20
C LEU A 287 10.04 5.70 15.67
N LEU A 288 10.01 4.40 15.99
CA LEU A 288 10.11 3.91 17.37
C LEU A 288 11.55 3.57 17.80
N PHE A 289 12.39 3.11 16.88
CA PHE A 289 13.68 2.51 17.20
C PHE A 289 14.89 3.23 16.65
N ASN A 290 14.74 4.13 15.66
CA ASN A 290 15.90 4.80 15.05
C ASN A 290 16.73 5.57 16.10
N GLU A 291 16.12 6.39 16.95
CA GLU A 291 16.90 7.10 17.97
C GLU A 291 17.58 6.15 18.98
N LYS A 292 16.90 5.07 19.36
CA LYS A 292 17.41 4.10 20.34
C LYS A 292 18.61 3.33 19.78
N ILE A 293 18.51 2.85 18.54
CA ILE A 293 19.59 2.14 17.86
C ILE A 293 20.76 3.08 17.60
N GLY A 294 20.48 4.31 17.16
CA GLY A 294 21.51 5.33 16.95
C GLY A 294 22.31 5.60 18.23
N ARG A 295 21.69 5.63 19.41
CA ARG A 295 22.41 5.77 20.70
C ARG A 295 23.33 4.60 21.02
N SER A 296 23.08 3.41 20.50
CA SER A 296 23.99 2.26 20.66
C SER A 296 25.18 2.31 19.69
N LEU A 297 25.08 3.06 18.60
CA LEU A 297 26.07 3.17 17.53
C LEU A 297 26.95 4.43 17.66
N ILE A 298 27.20 4.90 18.89
CA ILE A 298 27.91 6.17 19.15
C ILE A 298 29.34 6.20 18.64
N TYR A 299 29.99 5.04 18.47
CA TYR A 299 31.36 4.92 18.02
C TYR A 299 31.52 5.03 16.50
N LEU A 300 30.41 5.05 15.74
CA LEU A 300 30.45 5.21 14.29
C LEU A 300 30.38 6.69 13.89
N PRO A 301 31.03 7.08 12.77
CA PRO A 301 30.86 8.40 12.19
C PRO A 301 29.40 8.63 11.77
N SER A 302 28.95 9.88 11.83
CA SER A 302 27.54 10.27 11.70
C SER A 302 26.84 9.70 10.46
N PHE A 303 27.50 9.70 9.30
CA PHE A 303 26.90 9.20 8.06
C PHE A 303 26.60 7.68 8.10
N LEU A 304 27.49 6.89 8.71
CA LEU A 304 27.32 5.44 8.90
C LEU A 304 26.28 5.17 9.98
N LYS A 305 26.39 5.88 11.10
CA LYS A 305 25.45 5.80 12.22
C LYS A 305 24.00 6.01 11.76
N ASP A 306 23.72 7.10 11.04
CA ASP A 306 22.37 7.44 10.61
C ASP A 306 21.82 6.42 9.61
N SER A 307 22.66 5.98 8.66
CA SER A 307 22.27 5.00 7.64
C SER A 307 22.00 3.61 8.23
N ILE A 308 22.89 3.13 9.11
CA ILE A 308 22.76 1.82 9.77
C ILE A 308 21.58 1.85 10.74
N SER A 309 21.45 2.91 11.53
CA SER A 309 20.36 3.06 12.49
C SER A 309 18.99 3.08 11.79
N LEU A 310 18.87 3.83 10.69
CA LEU A 310 17.64 3.87 9.90
C LEU A 310 17.27 2.48 9.35
N THR A 311 18.24 1.77 8.78
CA THR A 311 18.04 0.44 8.20
C THR A 311 17.67 -0.60 9.26
N LEU A 312 18.41 -0.66 10.37
CA LEU A 312 18.13 -1.59 11.46
C LEU A 312 16.77 -1.29 12.11
N ALA A 313 16.41 -0.02 12.28
CA ALA A 313 15.12 0.36 12.82
C ALA A 313 13.96 -0.02 11.88
N ALA A 314 14.13 0.13 10.57
CA ALA A 314 13.14 -0.35 9.61
C ALA A 314 12.97 -1.87 9.70
N LEU A 315 14.09 -2.60 9.71
CA LEU A 315 14.13 -4.06 9.76
C LEU A 315 13.58 -4.62 11.07
N SER A 316 13.78 -3.98 12.22
CA SER A 316 13.33 -4.51 13.52
C SER A 316 11.83 -4.83 13.56
N SER A 317 11.02 -4.12 12.77
CA SER A 317 9.58 -4.36 12.65
C SER A 317 9.17 -5.07 11.36
N SER A 318 9.89 -4.88 10.25
CA SER A 318 9.52 -5.50 8.96
C SER A 318 10.21 -6.84 8.68
N PHE A 319 11.22 -7.23 9.46
CA PHE A 319 12.05 -8.40 9.18
C PHE A 319 11.26 -9.71 9.18
N LEU A 320 10.35 -9.91 10.14
CA LEU A 320 9.48 -11.10 10.16
C LEU A 320 8.67 -11.23 8.87
N VAL A 321 8.15 -10.11 8.38
CA VAL A 321 7.40 -10.08 7.12
C VAL A 321 8.31 -10.41 5.94
N ILE A 322 9.53 -9.88 5.91
CA ILE A 322 10.52 -10.20 4.87
C ILE A 322 10.85 -11.71 4.88
N LEU A 323 11.01 -12.32 6.06
CA LEU A 323 11.28 -13.77 6.17
C LEU A 323 10.11 -14.65 5.73
N THR A 324 8.87 -14.23 6.00
CA THR A 324 7.70 -14.94 5.47
C THR A 324 7.61 -14.84 3.95
N PHE A 325 8.22 -13.80 3.36
CA PHE A 325 8.46 -13.70 1.92
C PHE A 325 9.80 -14.35 1.54
N SER A 326 10.00 -15.59 1.98
CA SER A 326 10.91 -16.51 1.30
C SER A 326 10.27 -16.88 -0.05
N PRO A 327 11.01 -16.97 -1.16
CA PRO A 327 10.44 -17.28 -2.47
C PRO A 327 9.73 -18.63 -2.39
N GLU A 328 8.40 -18.60 -2.42
CA GLU A 328 7.64 -19.80 -2.77
C GLU A 328 8.04 -20.19 -4.20
N PHE A 329 8.32 -21.48 -4.34
CA PHE A 329 8.70 -22.21 -5.55
C PHE A 329 7.71 -22.02 -6.70
#